data_AF-A0A1I8GAX3-F1
#
_entry.id   AF-A0A1I8GAX3-F1
#
_cell.length_a   1.000
_cell.length_b   1.000
_cell.length_c   1.000
_cell.angle_alpha   90.00
_cell.angle_beta   90.00
_cell.angle_gamma   90.00
#
_symmetry.space_group_name_H-M   'P 1'
#
loop_
_entity.id
_entity.type
_entity.pdbx_description
1 polymer ?
#
loop_
_entity_poly.entity_id
_entity_poly.type
_entity_poly.pdbx_seq_one_letter_code
_entity_poly.pdbx_strand_id
1 'polypeptide(L)' 'MDDRIDLFVPVFGVFRFLFLMGWMKVAMCLINPFGNDDEDFQILDILKYNL' A
#
# COMPACT_ATOMS: atom_id res chain seq x y z
N MET A 1 11.97 -36.12 -18.95
CA MET A 1 10.62 -35.52 -18.87
C MET A 1 10.81 -34.27 -18.07
N ASP A 2 10.64 -33.12 -18.72
CA ASP A 2 10.85 -31.81 -18.12
C ASP A 2 9.54 -31.44 -17.42
N ASP A 3 9.49 -31.64 -16.10
CA ASP A 3 8.31 -31.36 -15.28
C ASP A 3 8.15 -29.84 -15.07
N ARG A 4 7.94 -29.10 -16.16
CA ARG A 4 7.56 -27.69 -16.10
C ARG A 4 6.10 -27.60 -15.71
N ILE A 5 5.87 -27.08 -14.51
CA ILE A 5 4.53 -26.74 -14.04
C ILE A 5 4.10 -25.47 -14.80
N ASP A 6 3.26 -25.63 -15.83
CA ASP A 6 2.65 -24.51 -16.56
C ASP A 6 1.45 -23.96 -15.78
N LEU A 7 1.69 -22.89 -15.04
CA LEU A 7 0.67 -22.11 -14.35
C LEU A 7 0.06 -21.09 -15.32
N PHE A 8 -1.22 -21.25 -15.66
CA PHE A 8 -1.95 -20.27 -16.49
C PHE A 8 -1.99 -18.87 -15.87
N VAL A 9 -1.98 -18.79 -14.53
CA VAL A 9 -1.88 -17.55 -13.77
C VAL A 9 -0.55 -17.52 -13.01
N PRO A 10 0.28 -16.47 -13.13
CA PRO A 10 1.58 -16.40 -12.46
C PRO A 10 1.41 -15.99 -10.99
N VAL A 11 0.89 -16.90 -10.17
CA VAL A 11 0.53 -16.65 -8.75
C VAL A 11 1.69 -16.03 -7.95
N PHE A 12 2.91 -16.57 -8.07
CA PHE A 12 4.08 -16.01 -7.38
C PHE A 12 4.49 -14.63 -7.91
N GLY A 13 4.28 -14.36 -9.20
CA GLY A 13 4.49 -13.05 -9.80
C GLY A 13 3.52 -12.00 -9.25
N VAL A 14 2.25 -12.38 -9.07
CA VAL A 14 1.23 -11.54 -8.43
C VAL A 14 1.60 -11.23 -6.99
N PHE A 15 1.99 -12.23 -6.19
CA PHE A 15 2.43 -11.98 -4.81
C PHE A 15 3.65 -11.07 -4.75
N ARG A 16 4.65 -11.30 -5.61
CA ARG A 16 5.83 -10.43 -5.70
C ARG A 16 5.44 -8.98 -6.02
N PHE A 17 4.51 -8.77 -6.94
CA PHE A 17 3.99 -7.45 -7.25
C PHE A 17 3.27 -6.83 -6.06
N LEU A 18 2.37 -7.56 -5.40
CA LEU A 18 1.63 -7.08 -4.23
C LEU A 18 2.55 -6.66 -3.09
N PHE A 19 3.62 -7.43 -2.80
CA PHE A 19 4.56 -7.06 -1.75
C PHE A 19 5.38 -5.81 -2.11
N LEU A 20 5.88 -5.70 -3.34
CA LEU A 20 6.67 -4.55 -3.77
C LEU A 20 5.82 -3.27 -3.83
N MET A 21 4.64 -3.35 -4.46
CA MET A 21 3.72 -2.21 -4.56
C MET A 21 3.10 -1.86 -3.21
N GLY A 22 2.76 -2.86 -2.40
CA GLY A 22 2.24 -2.67 -1.05
C GLY A 22 3.24 -1.92 -0.17
N TRP A 23 4.51 -2.33 -0.20
CA TRP A 23 5.56 -1.63 0.57
C TRP A 23 5.76 -0.19 0.06
N MET A 24 5.78 0.02 -1.26
CA MET A 24 5.86 1.35 -1.83
C MET A 24 4.67 2.24 -1.39
N LYS A 25 3.45 1.69 -1.38
CA LYS A 25 2.24 2.41 -0.96
C LYS A 25 2.28 2.78 0.52
N VAL A 26 2.73 1.88 1.40
CA VAL A 26 2.91 2.19 2.82
C VAL A 26 3.91 3.33 3.01
N ALA A 27 5.03 3.31 2.30
CA ALA A 27 6.01 4.40 2.36
C ALA A 27 5.42 5.73 1.86
N MET A 28 4.55 5.68 0.85
CA MET A 28 3.87 6.86 0.31
C MET A 28 2.89 7.47 1.32
N CYS A 29 2.04 6.67 1.97
CA CYS A 29 1.12 7.20 3.01
C CYS A 29 1.88 7.79 4.22
N LEU A 30 3.10 7.31 4.50
CA LEU A 30 3.92 7.81 5.61
C LEU A 30 4.81 9.01 5.26
N ILE A 31 4.99 9.34 3.97
CA ILE A 31 5.92 10.40 3.56
C ILE A 31 5.43 11.78 3.98
N ASN A 32 4.11 11.99 4.00
CA ASN A 32 3.46 13.21 4.44
C ASN A 32 2.08 12.89 5.05
N PRO A 33 2.02 12.48 6.34
CA PRO A 33 0.79 12.05 6.98
C PRO A 33 -0.15 13.22 7.36
N PHE A 34 0.20 14.44 6.94
CA PHE A 34 -0.51 15.69 7.24
C PHE A 34 -1.11 16.32 5.97
N GLY A 35 -1.26 15.53 4.91
CA GLY A 35 -1.99 15.94 3.71
C GLY A 35 -3.50 15.91 3.91
N ASN A 36 -4.20 15.67 2.80
CA ASN A 36 -5.66 15.54 2.75
C ASN A 36 -6.08 14.19 2.14
N ASP A 37 -5.16 13.23 2.04
CA ASP A 37 -5.49 11.89 1.56
C ASP A 37 -6.31 11.14 2.61
N ASP A 38 -7.05 10.13 2.19
CA ASP A 38 -7.98 9.39 3.08
C ASP A 38 -7.26 8.71 4.26
N GLU A 39 -5.97 8.38 4.09
CA GLU A 39 -5.14 7.76 5.13
C GLU A 39 -4.42 8.77 6.04
N ASP A 40 -4.51 10.07 5.75
CA ASP A 40 -3.84 11.13 6.51
C ASP A 40 -4.53 11.45 7.84
N PHE A 41 -3.83 12.13 8.73
CA PHE A 41 -4.40 12.60 9.99
C PHE A 41 -5.41 13.73 9.77
N GLN A 42 -6.57 13.63 10.44
CA GLN A 42 -7.61 14.66 10.43
C GLN A 42 -7.28 15.84 11.36
N ILE A 43 -6.19 16.56 11.07
CA ILE A 43 -5.65 17.64 11.91
C ILE A 43 -6.70 18.73 12.16
N LEU A 44 -7.52 19.05 11.16
CA LEU A 44 -8.57 20.07 11.28
C LEU A 44 -9.61 19.69 12.35
N ASP A 45 -9.96 18.43 12.45
CA ASP A 45 -10.96 17.98 13.43
C ASP A 45 -10.34 17.91 14.83
N ILE A 46 -9.07 17.52 14.93
CA ILE A 46 -8.30 17.62 16.18
C ILE A 46 -8.21 19.08 16.64
N LEU A 47 -7.93 20.02 15.74
CA LEU A 47 -7.83 21.45 16.07
C LEU A 47 -9.16 22.00 16.60
N LYS A 48 -10.28 21.70 15.92
CA LYS A 48 -11.64 22.10 16.36
C LYS A 48 -12.02 21.55 17.74
N TYR A 49 -11.46 20.42 18.13
CA TYR A 49 -11.71 19.85 19.46
C TYR A 49 -10.93 20.59 20.56
N ASN A 50 -9.74 21.09 20.26
CA ASN A 50 -8.84 21.71 21.23
C ASN A 50 -9.03 23.23 21.39
N LEU A 51 -9.63 23.90 20.40
CA LEU A 51 -9.86 25.35 20.36
C LEU A 51 -11.37 25.65 20.37
#